data_AF-A0A7Y5W857-F1
#
_entry.id   AF-A0A7Y5W857-F1
#
_cell.length_a   1.000
_cell.length_b   1.000
_cell.length_c   1.000
_cell.angle_alpha   90.00
_cell.angle_beta   90.00
_cell.angle_gamma   90.00
#
_symmetry.space_group_name_H-M   'P 1'
#
loop_
_entity.id
_entity.type
_entity.pdbx_description
1 polymer ?
#
loop_
_entity_poly.entity_id
_entity_poly.type
_entity_poly.pdbx_seq_one_letter_code
_entity_poly.pdbx_strand_id
1 'polypeptide(L)'
;MKKVLASMVVLAGMAAAANAQVGVSVLEIQVSADGISWGAQADVQPGAVAHVRYRISLAGAQAMGLSGLNMQPTFSGWDNTGAGAFVDSLMAFADTGSNTTTPAGGVTDASGNYGRILPFAAPNVTTTNRLRGHLSGSTMRVAQNGTTNAIGSGSSSNNVNGSGGVPVSQSGGFFAPPPGFAAGTENVLFLKLGVRVSEDVPATERFIDAGAPTGGFSLYGPTGSQVRAANWITGYAASGSPTTNYAPVEVIGGRIRIVPTPASLALLGLGGLVIGRRRR
;
A
#
# COMPACT_ATOMS: atom_id res chain seq x y z
N MET A 1 -1.55 42.41 10.01
CA MET A 1 -1.60 42.12 8.57
C MET A 1 -0.19 42.16 7.99
N LYS A 2 0.20 41.14 7.20
CA LYS A 2 1.53 40.93 6.56
C LYS A 2 2.56 40.34 7.55
N LYS A 3 3.26 39.23 7.30
CA LYS A 3 3.82 38.74 6.03
C LYS A 3 3.71 37.21 5.90
N VAL A 4 3.15 36.79 4.76
CA VAL A 4 3.27 35.45 4.18
C VAL A 4 4.54 35.44 3.32
N LEU A 5 5.44 34.50 3.60
CA LEU A 5 6.58 34.07 2.77
C LEU A 5 6.61 32.54 2.96
N ALA A 6 5.97 31.71 2.13
CA ALA A 6 6.37 31.34 0.77
C ALA A 6 7.88 31.11 0.65
N SER A 7 8.33 29.85 0.67
CA SER A 7 9.22 29.34 -0.38
C SER A 7 9.39 27.82 -0.25
N MET A 8 8.89 27.13 -1.29
CA MET A 8 9.36 25.87 -1.87
C MET A 8 10.51 25.15 -1.14
N VAL A 9 10.17 24.12 -0.39
CA VAL A 9 11.14 23.10 0.05
C VAL A 9 10.59 21.73 -0.35
N VAL A 10 11.27 21.16 -1.36
CA VAL A 10 11.31 19.73 -1.74
C VAL A 10 10.10 19.20 -2.54
N LEU A 11 9.97 19.71 -3.76
CA LEU A 11 9.37 18.96 -4.88
C LEU A 11 10.50 18.32 -5.74
N ALA A 12 11.58 17.88 -5.10
CA ALA A 12 12.78 17.32 -5.74
C ALA A 12 12.78 15.78 -5.81
N GLY A 13 11.65 15.12 -5.56
CA GLY A 13 11.54 13.65 -5.59
C GLY A 13 11.15 13.04 -6.94
N MET A 14 10.69 13.83 -7.91
CA MET A 14 10.13 13.28 -9.16
C MET A 14 11.07 13.30 -10.38
N ALA A 15 12.32 13.74 -10.21
CA ALA A 15 13.30 13.76 -11.31
C ALA A 15 14.09 12.44 -11.48
N ALA A 16 13.67 11.33 -10.84
CA ALA A 16 14.27 10.01 -11.04
C ALA A 16 13.68 9.24 -12.26
N ALA A 17 12.75 9.83 -13.01
CA ALA A 17 12.07 9.17 -14.12
C ALA A 17 12.76 9.31 -15.50
N ALA A 18 14.07 9.61 -15.56
CA ALA A 18 14.74 9.84 -16.85
C ALA A 18 15.33 8.58 -17.52
N ASN A 19 15.27 7.41 -16.87
CA ASN A 19 15.63 6.11 -17.48
C ASN A 19 14.56 5.05 -17.16
N ALA A 20 13.29 5.36 -17.38
CA ALA A 20 12.25 4.35 -17.26
C ALA A 20 12.52 3.25 -18.31
N GLN A 21 12.88 2.05 -17.85
CA GLN A 21 13.06 0.91 -18.73
C GLN A 21 11.72 0.62 -19.42
N VAL A 22 11.73 0.62 -20.75
CA VAL A 22 10.54 0.33 -21.56
C VAL A 22 9.99 -1.04 -21.18
N GLY A 23 8.70 -1.10 -20.88
CA GLY A 23 8.00 -2.33 -20.51
C GLY A 23 8.10 -2.72 -19.03
N VAL A 24 8.60 -1.85 -18.16
CA VAL A 24 8.59 -2.06 -16.70
C VAL A 24 7.39 -1.34 -16.06
N SER A 25 6.74 -2.03 -15.14
CA SER A 25 5.71 -1.43 -14.28
C SER A 25 6.35 -0.87 -13.02
N VAL A 26 6.10 0.40 -12.72
CA VAL A 26 6.56 1.06 -11.50
C VAL A 26 5.40 1.12 -10.51
N LEU A 27 5.52 0.39 -9.40
CA LEU A 27 4.62 0.47 -8.26
C LEU A 27 5.16 1.51 -7.28
N GLU A 28 4.50 2.65 -7.19
CA GLU A 28 4.79 3.70 -6.22
C GLU A 28 3.86 3.57 -5.00
N ILE A 29 4.46 3.51 -3.82
CA ILE A 29 3.76 3.51 -2.54
C ILE A 29 3.87 4.91 -1.95
N GLN A 30 2.71 5.56 -1.82
CA GLN A 30 2.62 6.92 -1.29
C GLN A 30 1.95 6.90 0.07
N VAL A 31 2.41 7.78 0.95
CA VAL A 31 1.91 7.96 2.31
C VAL A 31 1.38 9.39 2.50
N SER A 32 0.49 9.55 3.46
CA SER A 32 -0.14 10.83 3.77
C SER A 32 -0.57 10.89 5.23
N ALA A 33 -0.44 12.06 5.86
CA ALA A 33 -0.90 12.30 7.23
C ALA A 33 -2.36 12.81 7.30
N ASP A 34 -2.89 13.33 6.18
CA ASP A 34 -4.19 14.01 6.10
C ASP A 34 -5.15 13.36 5.08
N GLY A 35 -4.65 12.41 4.29
CA GLY A 35 -5.38 11.76 3.19
C GLY A 35 -5.51 12.62 1.94
N ILE A 36 -4.88 13.80 1.90
CA ILE A 36 -4.98 14.82 0.83
C ILE A 36 -3.60 15.06 0.20
N SER A 37 -2.58 15.25 1.03
CA SER A 37 -1.20 15.50 0.65
C SER A 37 -0.44 14.19 0.62
N TRP A 38 -0.02 13.76 -0.57
CA TRP A 38 0.60 12.45 -0.79
C TRP A 38 2.05 12.59 -1.24
N GLY A 39 2.93 11.76 -0.68
CA GLY A 39 4.35 11.73 -1.06
C GLY A 39 5.02 10.42 -0.63
N ALA A 40 6.35 10.36 -0.84
CA ALA A 40 7.14 9.20 -0.42
C ALA A 40 7.34 9.12 1.10
N GLN A 41 7.17 10.25 1.81
CA GLN A 41 7.24 10.30 3.27
C GLN A 41 6.11 11.19 3.84
N ALA A 42 5.60 10.82 5.02
CA ALA A 42 4.67 11.64 5.79
C ALA A 42 5.03 11.63 7.27
N ASP A 43 4.91 12.78 7.92
CA ASP A 43 5.11 12.93 9.36
C ASP A 43 3.78 12.79 10.08
N VAL A 44 3.71 11.87 11.05
CA VAL A 44 2.49 11.50 11.77
C VAL A 44 2.77 11.52 13.27
N GLN A 45 1.78 11.97 14.06
CA GLN A 45 1.86 11.94 15.51
C GLN A 45 1.47 10.56 16.06
N PRO A 46 1.98 10.13 17.23
CA PRO A 46 1.47 8.96 17.93
C PRO A 46 -0.06 8.98 18.06
N GLY A 47 -0.71 7.83 17.86
CA GLY A 47 -2.17 7.69 17.88
C GLY A 47 -2.90 8.14 16.61
N ALA A 48 -2.26 8.91 15.72
CA ALA A 48 -2.87 9.38 14.49
C ALA A 48 -2.92 8.28 13.41
N VAL A 49 -3.73 8.50 12.38
CA VAL A 49 -3.88 7.60 11.25
C VAL A 49 -3.00 8.10 10.10
N ALA A 50 -2.04 7.29 9.68
CA ALA A 50 -1.35 7.44 8.41
C ALA A 50 -2.16 6.75 7.30
N HIS A 51 -2.28 7.40 6.16
CA HIS A 51 -2.89 6.83 4.96
C HIS A 51 -1.81 6.35 4.02
N VAL A 52 -1.98 5.17 3.43
CA VAL A 52 -1.04 4.58 2.48
C VAL A 52 -1.80 4.18 1.23
N ARG A 53 -1.29 4.53 0.05
CA ARG A 53 -1.88 4.19 -1.23
C ARG A 53 -0.85 3.59 -2.18
N TYR A 54 -1.32 2.71 -3.06
CA TYR A 54 -0.50 1.96 -4.00
C TYR A 54 -0.93 2.32 -5.42
N ARG A 55 0.00 2.90 -6.19
CA ARG A 55 -0.23 3.35 -7.56
C ARG A 55 0.74 2.66 -8.49
N ILE A 56 0.26 2.21 -9.64
CA ILE A 56 1.11 1.56 -10.63
C ILE A 56 1.05 2.32 -11.96
N SER A 57 2.21 2.42 -12.60
CA SER A 57 2.36 2.97 -13.94
C SER A 57 3.12 1.99 -14.82
N LEU A 58 2.81 1.91 -16.12
CA LEU A 58 3.57 1.17 -17.12
C LEU A 58 4.30 2.16 -18.04
N ALA A 59 5.63 2.06 -18.09
CA ALA A 59 6.44 2.95 -18.91
C ALA A 59 6.68 2.37 -20.32
N GLY A 60 6.48 3.19 -21.36
CA GLY A 60 6.97 2.93 -22.72
C GLY A 60 6.32 1.76 -23.48
N ALA A 61 5.28 1.13 -22.94
CA ALA A 61 4.58 0.01 -23.59
C ALA A 61 3.11 0.34 -23.86
N GLN A 62 2.59 -0.14 -24.99
CA GLN A 62 1.18 0.02 -25.34
C GLN A 62 0.31 -0.89 -24.47
N ALA A 63 -0.56 -0.30 -23.67
CA ALA A 63 -1.63 -0.98 -22.97
C ALA A 63 -2.84 -0.06 -22.81
N MET A 64 -4.01 -0.65 -22.67
CA MET A 64 -5.28 0.04 -22.48
C MET A 64 -5.58 0.30 -21.00
N GLY A 65 -5.10 -0.56 -20.10
CA GLY A 65 -5.35 -0.47 -18.66
C GLY A 65 -4.77 -1.62 -17.86
N LEU A 66 -4.66 -1.46 -16.55
CA LEU A 66 -4.17 -2.51 -15.65
C LEU A 66 -5.17 -3.68 -15.65
N SER A 67 -4.78 -4.86 -16.12
CA SER A 67 -5.64 -6.05 -16.03
C SER A 67 -5.74 -6.53 -14.58
N GLY A 68 -4.60 -6.59 -13.91
CA GLY A 68 -4.51 -7.07 -12.54
C GLY A 68 -3.10 -7.40 -12.09
N LEU A 69 -2.97 -7.66 -10.80
CA LEU A 69 -1.76 -8.15 -10.13
C LEU A 69 -2.20 -8.75 -8.79
N ASN A 70 -1.42 -9.66 -8.22
CA ASN A 70 -1.55 -9.96 -6.79
C ASN A 70 -0.24 -9.57 -6.12
N MET A 71 -0.35 -8.95 -4.94
CA MET A 71 0.81 -8.53 -4.16
C MET A 71 0.52 -8.60 -2.66
N GLN A 72 1.57 -8.64 -1.84
CA GLN A 72 1.46 -8.52 -0.38
C GLN A 72 2.05 -7.19 0.08
N PRO A 73 1.22 -6.20 0.42
CA PRO A 73 1.65 -5.03 1.16
C PRO A 73 2.36 -5.42 2.46
N THR A 74 3.45 -4.74 2.78
CA THR A 74 4.20 -4.93 4.02
C THR A 74 4.46 -3.60 4.70
N PHE A 75 4.60 -3.63 6.02
CA PHE A 75 4.95 -2.51 6.87
C PHE A 75 6.01 -2.99 7.84
N SER A 76 7.26 -2.55 7.67
CA SER A 76 8.37 -2.88 8.57
C SER A 76 8.61 -1.75 9.57
N GLY A 77 9.05 -2.10 10.79
CA GLY A 77 9.10 -1.14 11.90
C GLY A 77 7.76 -1.03 12.65
N TRP A 78 6.87 -2.01 12.44
CA TRP A 78 5.59 -2.14 13.11
C TRP A 78 5.79 -2.36 14.61
N ASP A 79 5.16 -1.52 15.42
CA ASP A 79 5.11 -1.67 16.86
C ASP A 79 4.01 -2.66 17.22
N ASN A 80 4.42 -3.77 17.80
CA ASN A 80 3.54 -4.82 18.30
C ASN A 80 3.89 -5.17 19.77
N THR A 81 4.61 -4.29 20.45
CA THR A 81 5.10 -4.49 21.82
C THR A 81 4.27 -3.65 22.78
N GLY A 82 3.05 -4.10 23.06
CA GLY A 82 2.11 -3.36 23.91
C GLY A 82 0.72 -4.01 23.93
N ALA A 83 -0.27 -3.26 24.40
CA ALA A 83 -1.67 -3.67 24.35
C ALA A 83 -2.58 -2.50 23.94
N GLY A 84 -3.65 -2.81 23.20
CA GLY A 84 -4.67 -1.83 22.85
C GLY A 84 -4.14 -0.70 21.97
N ALA A 85 -4.21 0.54 22.45
CA ALA A 85 -3.78 1.73 21.69
C ALA A 85 -2.25 1.90 21.62
N PHE A 86 -1.49 1.13 22.42
CA PHE A 86 -0.02 1.16 22.45
C PHE A 86 0.62 0.18 21.46
N VAL A 87 -0.10 -0.19 20.40
CA VAL A 87 0.44 -0.95 19.27
C VAL A 87 -0.07 -0.35 17.97
N ASP A 88 0.70 -0.50 16.90
CA ASP A 88 0.23 -0.14 15.57
C ASP A 88 -0.94 -1.04 15.16
N SER A 89 -1.93 -0.47 14.49
CA SER A 89 -3.10 -1.21 14.00
C SER A 89 -3.47 -0.83 12.58
N LEU A 90 -3.97 -1.81 11.83
CA LEU A 90 -4.64 -1.54 10.56
C LEU A 90 -6.02 -0.94 10.82
N MET A 91 -6.34 0.15 10.11
CA MET A 91 -7.71 0.65 10.06
C MET A 91 -8.62 -0.38 9.41
N ALA A 92 -9.91 -0.37 9.78
CA ALA A 92 -10.92 -1.19 9.11
C ALA A 92 -10.93 -0.90 7.60
N PHE A 93 -11.00 -1.94 6.79
CA PHE A 93 -10.96 -1.86 5.34
C PHE A 93 -11.88 -2.91 4.72
N ALA A 94 -12.26 -2.72 3.45
CA ALA A 94 -13.04 -3.72 2.71
C ALA A 94 -12.19 -4.98 2.49
N ASP A 95 -12.40 -5.98 3.34
CA ASP A 95 -11.58 -7.18 3.47
C ASP A 95 -12.13 -8.40 2.71
N THR A 96 -13.33 -8.27 2.13
CA THR A 96 -14.10 -9.34 1.48
C THR A 96 -14.86 -8.82 0.28
N GLY A 97 -15.28 -9.70 -0.63
CA GLY A 97 -16.11 -9.35 -1.79
C GLY A 97 -15.30 -9.00 -3.05
N SER A 98 -15.98 -8.41 -4.03
CA SER A 98 -15.46 -8.02 -5.34
C SER A 98 -16.10 -6.71 -5.81
N ASN A 99 -15.76 -6.28 -7.03
CA ASN A 99 -16.39 -5.15 -7.70
C ASN A 99 -17.93 -5.24 -7.80
N THR A 100 -18.49 -6.46 -7.78
CA THR A 100 -19.91 -6.69 -8.10
C THR A 100 -20.66 -7.48 -7.02
N THR A 101 -20.07 -7.73 -5.85
CA THR A 101 -20.76 -8.41 -4.74
C THR A 101 -21.45 -7.43 -3.79
N THR A 102 -22.34 -7.96 -2.96
CA THR A 102 -22.90 -7.25 -1.79
C THR A 102 -22.51 -8.02 -0.52
N PRO A 103 -21.74 -7.43 0.41
CA PRO A 103 -21.12 -6.10 0.33
C PRO A 103 -20.06 -6.01 -0.79
N ALA A 104 -19.84 -4.80 -1.28
CA ALA A 104 -18.81 -4.53 -2.29
C ALA A 104 -17.42 -4.71 -1.68
N GLY A 105 -16.53 -5.40 -2.38
CA GLY A 105 -15.15 -5.62 -1.94
C GLY A 105 -14.16 -4.59 -2.44
N GLY A 106 -14.64 -3.62 -3.21
CA GLY A 106 -13.90 -2.43 -3.59
C GLY A 106 -14.53 -1.19 -2.98
N VAL A 107 -13.71 -0.16 -2.80
CA VAL A 107 -14.12 1.15 -2.27
C VAL A 107 -13.83 2.25 -3.30
N THR A 108 -14.54 3.36 -3.22
CA THR A 108 -14.17 4.58 -3.94
C THR A 108 -12.94 5.22 -3.31
N ASP A 109 -12.11 5.91 -4.10
CA ASP A 109 -11.03 6.72 -3.55
C ASP A 109 -11.60 7.99 -2.89
N ALA A 110 -11.98 7.84 -1.62
CA ALA A 110 -12.44 8.91 -0.77
C ALA A 110 -11.68 8.87 0.57
N SER A 111 -11.78 9.95 1.34
CA SER A 111 -11.22 9.98 2.70
C SER A 111 -11.96 8.97 3.60
N GLY A 112 -11.23 8.29 4.48
CA GLY A 112 -11.78 7.27 5.38
C GLY A 112 -12.11 5.93 4.74
N ASN A 113 -12.09 5.82 3.41
CA ASN A 113 -12.30 4.56 2.69
C ASN A 113 -10.97 3.81 2.51
N TYR A 114 -10.94 2.55 2.94
CA TYR A 114 -9.76 1.69 2.81
C TYR A 114 -10.15 0.35 2.20
N GLY A 115 -9.26 -0.19 1.36
CA GLY A 115 -9.45 -1.42 0.63
C GLY A 115 -8.94 -1.30 -0.81
N ARG A 116 -9.32 -2.28 -1.63
CA ARG A 116 -9.07 -2.25 -3.07
C ARG A 116 -9.91 -1.14 -3.69
N ILE A 117 -9.31 -0.30 -4.52
CA ILE A 117 -10.02 0.82 -5.15
C ILE A 117 -10.80 0.31 -6.36
N LEU A 118 -12.07 0.67 -6.50
CA LEU A 118 -12.86 0.30 -7.68
C LEU A 118 -12.23 0.88 -8.96
N PRO A 119 -12.15 0.13 -10.08
CA PRO A 119 -12.72 -1.19 -10.35
C PRO A 119 -11.76 -2.36 -10.08
N PHE A 120 -10.82 -2.24 -9.15
CA PHE A 120 -9.74 -3.20 -8.96
C PHE A 120 -9.98 -4.26 -7.86
N ALA A 121 -11.23 -4.49 -7.46
CA ALA A 121 -11.58 -5.53 -6.48
C ALA A 121 -11.90 -6.88 -7.12
N ALA A 122 -10.89 -7.74 -7.22
CA ALA A 122 -10.99 -9.10 -7.76
C ALA A 122 -12.01 -10.00 -7.02
N PRO A 123 -12.64 -10.98 -7.70
CA PRO A 123 -13.68 -11.86 -7.13
C PRO A 123 -13.20 -12.90 -6.11
N ASN A 124 -11.90 -13.06 -5.89
CA ASN A 124 -11.34 -14.20 -5.15
C ASN A 124 -11.18 -13.99 -3.64
N VAL A 125 -11.81 -12.95 -3.07
CA VAL A 125 -11.76 -12.66 -1.64
C VAL A 125 -13.13 -12.89 -1.01
N THR A 126 -13.25 -13.93 -0.20
CA THR A 126 -14.50 -14.36 0.46
C THR A 126 -14.39 -14.25 1.97
N THR A 127 -15.48 -14.46 2.70
CA THR A 127 -15.47 -14.47 4.18
C THR A 127 -14.49 -15.50 4.77
N THR A 128 -14.35 -16.67 4.14
CA THR A 128 -13.41 -17.71 4.55
C THR A 128 -11.95 -17.35 4.27
N ASN A 129 -11.71 -16.59 3.19
CA ASN A 129 -10.38 -16.23 2.73
C ASN A 129 -10.19 -14.70 2.64
N ARG A 130 -10.69 -14.01 3.66
CA ARG A 130 -10.68 -12.54 3.74
C ARG A 130 -9.27 -11.99 3.87
N LEU A 131 -9.08 -10.75 3.47
CA LEU A 131 -7.84 -10.02 3.66
C LEU A 131 -7.68 -9.65 5.15
N ARG A 132 -6.46 -9.72 5.68
CA ARG A 132 -6.16 -9.30 7.05
C ARG A 132 -4.70 -8.95 7.21
N GLY A 133 -4.40 -8.29 8.34
CA GLY A 133 -3.02 -8.17 8.82
C GLY A 133 -2.50 -9.51 9.35
N HIS A 134 -1.27 -9.84 8.97
CA HIS A 134 -0.47 -10.92 9.57
C HIS A 134 0.79 -10.29 10.15
N LEU A 135 1.07 -10.58 11.42
CA LEU A 135 2.23 -10.06 12.13
C LEU A 135 3.33 -11.13 12.21
N SER A 136 4.57 -10.71 11.97
CA SER A 136 5.76 -11.52 12.19
C SER A 136 6.87 -10.61 12.70
N GLY A 137 7.14 -10.66 14.01
CA GLY A 137 8.02 -9.71 14.68
C GLY A 137 7.52 -8.27 14.50
N SER A 138 8.39 -7.38 14.02
CA SER A 138 8.10 -5.97 13.71
C SER A 138 7.64 -5.74 12.26
N THR A 139 7.22 -6.79 11.55
CA THR A 139 6.66 -6.69 10.20
C THR A 139 5.19 -7.06 10.22
N MET A 140 4.37 -6.17 9.71
CA MET A 140 2.98 -6.46 9.36
C MET A 140 2.87 -6.63 7.85
N ARG A 141 2.09 -7.60 7.40
CA ARG A 141 1.70 -7.73 6.00
C ARG A 141 0.21 -7.86 5.83
N VAL A 142 -0.31 -7.44 4.67
CA VAL A 142 -1.70 -7.68 4.29
C VAL A 142 -1.75 -8.83 3.29
N ALA A 143 -2.49 -9.87 3.65
CA ALA A 143 -2.66 -11.07 2.83
C ALA A 143 -4.03 -11.71 3.12
N GLN A 144 -4.41 -12.69 2.31
CA GLN A 144 -5.58 -13.52 2.54
C GLN A 144 -5.38 -14.43 3.75
N ASN A 145 -6.45 -14.70 4.51
CA ASN A 145 -6.42 -15.40 5.80
C ASN A 145 -5.72 -16.77 5.74
N GLY A 146 -5.84 -17.52 4.63
CA GLY A 146 -5.16 -18.80 4.44
C GLY A 146 -3.62 -18.71 4.27
N THR A 147 -3.06 -17.50 4.20
CA THR A 147 -1.63 -17.27 3.95
C THR A 147 -0.82 -17.30 5.25
N THR A 148 -0.32 -18.48 5.61
CA THR A 148 0.41 -18.69 6.88
C THR A 148 1.92 -18.56 6.75
N ASN A 149 2.52 -19.01 5.65
CA ASN A 149 3.97 -18.95 5.42
C ASN A 149 4.49 -17.52 5.30
N ALA A 150 5.78 -17.27 5.52
CA ALA A 150 6.42 -15.97 5.23
C ALA A 150 6.47 -15.68 3.71
N ILE A 151 6.68 -14.42 3.34
CA ILE A 151 6.83 -14.06 1.92
C ILE A 151 8.04 -14.77 1.34
N GLY A 152 7.86 -15.45 0.20
CA GLY A 152 8.92 -16.22 -0.46
C GLY A 152 9.21 -17.59 0.18
N SER A 153 8.46 -18.01 1.22
CA SER A 153 8.63 -19.33 1.83
C SER A 153 7.45 -20.28 1.57
N GLY A 154 7.71 -21.59 1.63
CA GLY A 154 6.75 -22.66 1.36
C GLY A 154 6.99 -23.38 0.03
N SER A 155 6.05 -24.24 -0.37
CA SER A 155 6.06 -24.96 -1.66
C SER A 155 4.92 -24.50 -2.55
N SER A 156 5.25 -24.19 -3.82
CA SER A 156 4.41 -24.15 -5.04
C SER A 156 3.03 -23.46 -5.08
N SER A 157 2.40 -23.03 -3.98
CA SER A 157 1.04 -22.45 -4.04
C SER A 157 0.70 -21.45 -2.95
N ASN A 158 1.41 -21.40 -1.83
CA ASN A 158 1.14 -20.46 -0.75
C ASN A 158 2.38 -19.63 -0.45
N ASN A 159 2.32 -18.34 -0.80
CA ASN A 159 3.33 -17.32 -0.50
C ASN A 159 4.68 -17.38 -1.25
N VAL A 160 4.89 -18.39 -2.10
CA VAL A 160 6.02 -18.40 -3.04
C VAL A 160 5.69 -17.59 -4.30
N ASN A 161 4.44 -17.61 -4.76
CA ASN A 161 4.01 -16.99 -6.02
C ASN A 161 2.99 -15.86 -5.82
N GLY A 162 2.96 -15.20 -4.65
CA GLY A 162 2.04 -14.07 -4.38
C GLY A 162 0.53 -14.37 -4.42
N SER A 163 0.11 -15.62 -4.64
CA SER A 163 -1.30 -16.04 -4.78
C SER A 163 -2.19 -15.65 -3.59
N GLY A 164 -1.64 -15.74 -2.38
CA GLY A 164 -2.30 -15.39 -1.13
C GLY A 164 -2.30 -13.88 -0.82
N GLY A 165 -1.76 -13.05 -1.71
CA GLY A 165 -1.75 -11.60 -1.54
C GLY A 165 -3.11 -10.94 -1.75
N VAL A 166 -3.12 -9.61 -1.75
CA VAL A 166 -4.24 -8.78 -2.14
C VAL A 166 -4.46 -8.94 -3.65
N PRO A 167 -5.56 -9.56 -4.11
CA PRO A 167 -5.81 -9.74 -5.52
C PRO A 167 -6.46 -8.47 -6.10
N VAL A 168 -5.81 -7.94 -7.12
CA VAL A 168 -6.19 -6.71 -7.82
C VAL A 168 -6.52 -7.09 -9.25
N SER A 169 -7.73 -6.79 -9.69
CA SER A 169 -8.14 -6.99 -11.07
C SER A 169 -9.37 -6.18 -11.38
N GLN A 170 -9.47 -5.69 -12.61
CA GLN A 170 -10.71 -5.15 -13.15
C GLN A 170 -11.33 -6.10 -14.15
N SER A 171 -12.64 -5.93 -14.40
CA SER A 171 -13.28 -6.66 -15.47
C SER A 171 -12.75 -6.16 -16.81
N GLY A 172 -12.45 -7.09 -17.72
CA GLY A 172 -11.99 -6.74 -19.06
C GLY A 172 -13.09 -6.17 -19.96
N GLY A 173 -14.34 -6.00 -19.52
CA GLY A 173 -15.39 -5.51 -20.40
C GLY A 173 -15.38 -3.99 -20.48
N PHE A 174 -15.05 -3.38 -21.62
CA PHE A 174 -15.26 -1.94 -21.87
C PHE A 174 -16.73 -1.52 -21.65
N PHE A 175 -17.66 -2.47 -21.81
CA PHE A 175 -19.10 -2.29 -21.58
C PHE A 175 -19.59 -2.88 -20.25
N ALA A 176 -18.69 -3.22 -19.33
CA ALA A 176 -19.10 -3.72 -18.03
C ALA A 176 -19.87 -2.62 -17.27
N PRO A 177 -20.98 -2.96 -16.60
CA PRO A 177 -21.66 -2.02 -15.72
C PRO A 177 -20.69 -1.52 -14.62
N PRO A 178 -20.99 -0.37 -13.99
CA PRO A 178 -20.17 0.21 -12.93
C PRO A 178 -19.69 -0.83 -11.89
N PRO A 179 -18.41 -0.78 -11.48
CA PRO A 179 -17.48 0.33 -11.65
C PRO A 179 -16.81 0.47 -13.03
N GLY A 180 -17.14 -0.39 -14.01
CA GLY A 180 -16.66 -0.25 -15.40
C GLY A 180 -15.16 -0.52 -15.58
N PHE A 181 -14.65 -0.22 -16.77
CA PHE A 181 -13.23 -0.35 -17.11
C PHE A 181 -12.47 0.96 -16.85
N ALA A 182 -11.43 0.90 -16.01
CA ALA A 182 -10.47 1.98 -15.80
C ALA A 182 -9.37 1.89 -16.86
N ALA A 183 -9.50 2.75 -17.88
CA ALA A 183 -8.50 2.94 -18.91
C ALA A 183 -7.30 3.75 -18.40
N GLY A 184 -6.16 3.60 -19.08
CA GLY A 184 -4.93 4.32 -18.78
C GLY A 184 -3.87 3.45 -18.13
N THR A 185 -2.61 3.80 -18.39
CA THR A 185 -1.44 3.05 -17.93
C THR A 185 -0.63 3.79 -16.89
N GLU A 186 -1.01 5.02 -16.57
CA GLU A 186 -0.27 5.86 -15.64
C GLU A 186 -1.08 6.05 -14.37
N ASN A 187 -0.38 6.10 -13.24
CA ASN A 187 -0.92 6.62 -11.99
C ASN A 187 -2.15 5.85 -11.47
N VAL A 188 -2.30 4.59 -11.89
CA VAL A 188 -3.46 3.73 -11.60
C VAL A 188 -3.46 3.41 -10.11
N LEU A 189 -4.38 4.01 -9.37
CA LEU A 189 -4.59 3.74 -7.95
C LEU A 189 -5.49 2.52 -7.77
N PHE A 190 -5.01 1.51 -7.05
CA PHE A 190 -5.74 0.24 -6.93
C PHE A 190 -5.88 -0.29 -5.49
N LEU A 191 -5.14 0.27 -4.52
CA LEU A 191 -5.23 -0.12 -3.11
C LEU A 191 -4.95 1.07 -2.21
N LYS A 192 -5.73 1.21 -1.13
CA LYS A 192 -5.55 2.19 -0.06
C LYS A 192 -5.71 1.52 1.29
N LEU A 193 -4.79 1.77 2.21
CA LEU A 193 -4.77 1.22 3.56
C LEU A 193 -4.61 2.35 4.57
N GLY A 194 -5.18 2.17 5.76
CA GLY A 194 -4.97 3.07 6.89
C GLY A 194 -4.15 2.37 7.96
N VAL A 195 -3.17 3.06 8.52
CA VAL A 195 -2.35 2.60 9.63
C VAL A 195 -2.55 3.56 10.78
N ARG A 196 -3.17 3.11 11.86
CA ARG A 196 -3.14 3.84 13.13
C ARG A 196 -1.81 3.55 13.80
N VAL A 197 -1.05 4.60 14.01
CA VAL A 197 0.23 4.54 14.70
C VAL A 197 0.00 4.38 16.19
N SER A 198 0.81 3.56 16.85
CA SER A 198 0.86 3.39 18.31
C SER A 198 0.83 4.73 19.04
N GLU A 199 0.08 4.80 20.13
CA GLU A 199 0.08 5.94 21.06
C GLU A 199 1.33 5.97 21.94
N ASP A 200 2.13 4.90 21.95
CA ASP A 200 3.41 4.91 22.65
C ASP A 200 4.30 6.01 22.05
N VAL A 201 4.70 6.96 22.89
CA VAL A 201 5.46 8.12 22.46
C VAL A 201 6.92 7.70 22.44
N PRO A 202 7.53 7.48 21.26
CA PRO A 202 8.87 6.98 21.22
C PRO A 202 9.82 8.06 21.73
N ALA A 203 10.82 7.68 22.52
CA ALA A 203 11.86 8.60 23.00
C ALA A 203 12.72 9.17 21.85
N THR A 204 12.66 8.54 20.68
CA THR A 204 13.37 8.89 19.45
C THR A 204 12.42 8.77 18.26
N GLU A 205 12.77 9.30 17.08
CA GLU A 205 11.96 9.10 15.87
C GLU A 205 11.80 7.60 15.58
N ARG A 206 10.56 7.18 15.24
CA ARG A 206 10.25 5.82 14.77
C ARG A 206 9.77 5.88 13.33
N PHE A 207 10.09 4.85 12.55
CA PHE A 207 9.69 4.75 11.15
C PHE A 207 8.87 3.49 10.92
N ILE A 208 7.85 3.62 10.06
CA ILE A 208 7.16 2.47 9.45
C ILE A 208 7.39 2.57 7.94
N ASP A 209 8.14 1.64 7.37
CA ASP A 209 8.35 1.57 5.93
C ASP A 209 7.24 0.74 5.27
N ALA A 210 6.44 1.36 4.42
CA ALA A 210 5.42 0.73 3.61
C ALA A 210 6.04 0.21 2.31
N GLY A 211 5.84 -1.08 2.03
CA GLY A 211 6.49 -1.81 0.95
C GLY A 211 5.59 -2.83 0.27
N ALA A 212 6.10 -3.43 -0.79
CA ALA A 212 5.58 -4.64 -1.40
C ALA A 212 6.80 -5.43 -1.90
N PRO A 213 7.34 -6.39 -1.13
CA PRO A 213 8.54 -7.11 -1.53
C PRO A 213 8.28 -7.92 -2.80
N THR A 214 9.28 -7.99 -3.70
CA THR A 214 9.18 -8.67 -5.01
C THR A 214 8.70 -10.12 -4.90
N GLY A 215 9.09 -10.84 -3.84
CA GLY A 215 8.62 -12.22 -3.57
C GLY A 215 7.12 -12.32 -3.26
N GLY A 216 6.49 -11.21 -2.88
CA GLY A 216 5.06 -11.12 -2.58
C GLY A 216 4.16 -10.97 -3.82
N PHE A 217 4.74 -10.76 -5.01
CA PHE A 217 3.99 -10.60 -6.26
C PHE A 217 3.66 -11.93 -6.94
N SER A 218 2.60 -11.95 -7.74
CA SER A 218 2.32 -13.07 -8.63
C SER A 218 3.42 -13.36 -9.64
N LEU A 219 3.68 -14.65 -9.87
CA LEU A 219 4.48 -15.13 -10.99
C LEU A 219 3.59 -15.25 -12.23
N TYR A 220 3.97 -14.58 -13.31
CA TYR A 220 3.31 -14.68 -14.61
C TYR A 220 4.27 -15.15 -15.69
N GLY A 221 3.73 -15.80 -16.72
CA GLY A 221 4.49 -16.37 -17.83
C GLY A 221 4.55 -17.90 -17.82
N PRO A 222 5.18 -18.50 -18.85
CA PRO A 222 5.31 -19.95 -18.95
C PRO A 222 6.22 -20.50 -17.84
N THR A 223 5.92 -21.73 -17.40
CA THR A 223 6.73 -22.45 -16.40
C THR A 223 8.21 -22.46 -16.80
N GLY A 224 9.10 -22.05 -15.89
CA GLY A 224 10.55 -21.95 -16.15
C GLY A 224 11.02 -20.58 -16.66
N SER A 225 10.12 -19.66 -17.03
CA SER A 225 10.46 -18.28 -17.39
C SER A 225 9.48 -17.28 -16.77
N GLN A 226 8.99 -17.61 -15.57
CA GLN A 226 8.02 -16.78 -14.86
C GLN A 226 8.69 -15.53 -14.29
N VAL A 227 8.02 -14.39 -14.40
CA VAL A 227 8.45 -13.10 -13.87
C VAL A 227 7.44 -12.55 -12.86
N ARG A 228 7.93 -11.80 -11.89
CA ARG A 228 7.09 -11.05 -10.94
C ARG A 228 6.56 -9.81 -11.64
N ALA A 229 5.32 -9.88 -12.10
CA ALA A 229 4.79 -8.92 -13.05
C ALA A 229 3.39 -8.41 -12.70
N ALA A 230 3.06 -7.27 -13.25
CA ALA A 230 1.69 -6.80 -13.40
C ALA A 230 1.17 -7.21 -14.78
N ASN A 231 -0.11 -7.53 -14.84
CA ASN A 231 -0.80 -7.87 -16.06
C ASN A 231 -1.51 -6.62 -16.61
N TRP A 232 -1.31 -6.31 -17.88
CA TRP A 232 -1.87 -5.16 -18.59
C TRP A 232 -2.70 -5.61 -19.79
N ILE A 233 -3.91 -5.06 -19.93
CA ILE A 233 -4.75 -5.29 -21.11
C ILE A 233 -4.15 -4.52 -22.27
N THR A 234 -3.88 -5.19 -23.38
CA THR A 234 -3.31 -4.59 -24.61
C THR A 234 -4.33 -4.44 -25.73
N GLY A 235 -5.45 -5.16 -25.62
CA GLY A 235 -6.46 -5.24 -26.66
C GLY A 235 -7.49 -6.33 -26.36
N TYR A 236 -8.23 -6.70 -27.40
CA TYR A 236 -9.23 -7.76 -27.35
C TYR A 236 -9.08 -8.66 -28.57
N ALA A 237 -9.13 -9.97 -28.34
CA ALA A 237 -9.27 -10.94 -29.41
C ALA A 237 -10.67 -10.83 -30.04
N ALA A 238 -10.85 -11.40 -31.23
CA ALA A 238 -12.15 -11.45 -31.91
C ALA A 238 -13.25 -12.14 -31.06
N SER A 239 -12.86 -13.03 -30.13
CA SER A 239 -13.76 -13.65 -29.15
C SER A 239 -14.26 -12.71 -28.04
N GLY A 240 -13.77 -11.46 -27.99
CA GLY A 240 -14.02 -10.51 -26.91
C GLY A 240 -13.17 -10.77 -25.65
N SER A 241 -12.28 -11.76 -25.67
CA SER A 241 -11.35 -12.02 -24.57
C SER A 241 -10.23 -10.97 -24.56
N PRO A 242 -9.86 -10.40 -23.40
CA PRO A 242 -8.76 -9.43 -23.33
C PRO A 242 -7.44 -10.10 -23.71
N THR A 243 -6.65 -9.43 -24.53
CA THR A 243 -5.24 -9.79 -24.74
C THR A 243 -4.39 -9.06 -23.73
N THR A 244 -3.36 -9.73 -23.23
CA THR A 244 -2.59 -9.25 -22.08
C THR A 244 -1.09 -9.26 -22.31
N ASN A 245 -0.41 -8.32 -21.67
CA ASN A 245 1.04 -8.29 -21.55
C ASN A 245 1.46 -8.32 -20.07
N TYR A 246 2.56 -9.00 -19.78
CA TYR A 246 3.13 -9.09 -18.44
C TYR A 246 4.37 -8.22 -18.36
N ALA A 247 4.32 -7.21 -17.50
CA ALA A 247 5.42 -6.28 -17.30
C ALA A 247 6.00 -6.48 -15.89
N PRO A 248 7.32 -6.69 -15.73
CA PRO A 248 7.94 -6.84 -14.42
C PRO A 248 7.66 -5.61 -13.54
N VAL A 249 7.55 -5.81 -12.23
CA VAL A 249 7.25 -4.73 -11.28
C VAL A 249 8.51 -4.31 -10.53
N GLU A 250 8.80 -3.02 -10.59
CA GLU A 250 9.73 -2.33 -9.69
C GLU A 250 8.93 -1.60 -8.61
N VAL A 251 9.42 -1.62 -7.36
CA VAL A 251 8.69 -1.07 -6.22
C VAL A 251 9.45 0.10 -5.61
N ILE A 252 8.77 1.24 -5.49
CA ILE A 252 9.23 2.42 -4.77
C ILE A 252 8.43 2.48 -3.47
N GLY A 253 9.12 2.25 -2.34
CA GLY A 253 8.51 2.24 -1.01
C GLY A 253 8.11 3.63 -0.50
N GLY A 254 7.19 3.66 0.46
CA GLY A 254 6.79 4.85 1.20
C GLY A 254 7.19 4.75 2.67
N ARG A 255 7.34 5.89 3.36
CA ARG A 255 7.81 5.93 4.75
C ARG A 255 6.93 6.80 5.64
N ILE A 256 6.41 6.24 6.71
CA ILE A 256 5.74 7.00 7.77
C ILE A 256 6.80 7.33 8.82
N ARG A 257 7.04 8.61 9.07
CA ARG A 257 7.88 9.08 10.18
C ARG A 257 7.00 9.48 11.34
N ILE A 258 7.27 8.93 12.50
CA ILE A 258 6.50 9.17 13.71
C ILE A 258 7.29 10.14 14.57
N VAL A 259 6.74 11.36 14.72
CA VAL A 259 7.41 12.46 15.39
C VAL A 259 6.88 12.57 16.82
N PRO A 260 7.74 12.60 17.86
CA PRO A 260 7.29 12.79 19.24
C PRO A 260 6.48 14.07 19.41
N THR A 261 5.42 14.02 20.21
CA THR A 261 4.61 15.22 20.50
C THR A 261 5.45 16.22 21.28
N PRO A 262 5.45 17.53 20.95
CA PRO A 262 6.26 18.53 21.66
C PRO A 262 6.01 18.57 23.19
N ALA A 263 4.80 18.20 23.63
CA ALA A 263 4.45 18.10 25.05
C ALA A 263 5.28 17.04 25.79
N SER A 264 5.63 15.93 25.14
CA SER A 264 6.47 14.88 25.73
C SER A 264 7.91 15.35 25.95
N LEU A 265 8.46 16.18 25.05
CA LEU A 265 9.75 16.83 25.23
C LEU A 265 9.74 17.84 26.39
N ALA A 266 8.64 18.59 26.54
CA ALA A 266 8.49 19.55 27.63
C ALA A 266 8.43 18.85 29.00
N LEU A 267 7.76 17.70 29.10
CA LEU A 267 7.69 16.91 30.34
C LEU A 267 9.04 16.29 30.72
N LEU A 268 9.82 15.79 29.76
CA LEU A 268 11.19 15.33 30.00
C LEU A 268 12.09 16.48 30.49
N GLY A 269 11.97 17.67 29.91
CA GLY A 269 12.70 18.87 30.34
C GLY A 269 12.31 19.35 31.74
N LEU A 270 11.02 19.34 32.07
CA LEU A 270 10.51 19.75 33.38
C LEU A 270 10.84 18.73 34.49
N GLY A 271 10.84 17.43 34.20
CA GLY A 271 11.30 16.40 35.13
C GLY A 271 12.76 16.59 35.57
N GLY A 272 13.64 16.98 34.63
CA GLY A 272 15.03 17.34 34.94
C GLY A 272 15.16 18.60 35.82
N LEU A 273 14.29 19.59 35.62
CA LEU A 273 14.27 20.83 36.41
C LEU A 273 13.80 20.63 37.86
N VAL A 274 12.84 19.72 38.10
CA VAL A 274 12.37 19.41 39.46
C VAL A 274 13.45 18.69 40.27
N ILE A 275 14.25 17.81 39.64
CA ILE A 275 15.38 17.14 40.28
C ILE A 275 16.52 18.13 40.59
N GLY A 276 16.78 19.10 39.70
CA GLY A 276 17.79 20.14 39.92
C GLY A 276 17.49 21.10 41.09
N ARG A 277 16.22 21.33 41.41
CA ARG A 277 15.81 22.28 42.47
C ARG A 277 15.89 21.70 43.89
N ARG A 278 16.04 20.38 44.05
CA ARG A 278 16.12 19.73 45.38
C ARG A 278 17.53 19.65 45.97
N ARG A 279 18.53 20.30 45.34
CA ARG A 279 19.93 20.36 45.81
C ARG A 279 20.37 21.78 46.22
N ARG A 280 19.49 22.57 46.82
CA ARG A 280 19.87 23.79 47.54
C ARG A 280 19.28 23.74 48.94
#